data_AF-D4L3R1-F1
#
_entry.id   AF-D4L3R1-F1
#
_cell.length_a   1.000
_cell.length_b   1.000
_cell.length_c   1.000
_cell.angle_alpha   90.00
_cell.angle_beta   90.00
_cell.angle_gamma   90.00
#
_symmetry.space_group_name_H-M   'P 1'
#
loop_
_entity.id
_entity.type
_entity.pdbx_description
1 polymer ?
#
loop_
_entity_poly.entity_id
_entity_poly.type
_entity_poly.pdbx_seq_one_letter_code
_entity_poly.pdbx_strand_id
1 'polypeptide(L)'
;MNLFEKVKCKGFYKPFKDGRWLYLDRKTLTADAMDNNLADGNNDGTVEKNVEYIEKTYFKHVDKNFTGVIVGYKDIVIKGYLDAIYEDECDVGIGVIPEAFYVSKRAKETVKCAVVYYANNLKHYVPLEDLEVLS
;
A
#
# COMPACT_ATOMS: atom_id res chain seq x y z
N MET A 1 9.28 -24.98 -3.20
CA MET A 1 9.22 -24.62 -1.77
C MET A 1 7.89 -25.06 -1.24
N ASN A 2 7.91 -25.81 -0.15
CA ASN A 2 6.76 -26.37 0.52
C ASN A 2 6.51 -25.65 1.84
N LEU A 3 5.30 -25.83 2.37
CA LEU A 3 5.00 -25.39 3.73
C LEU A 3 5.87 -26.15 4.74
N PHE A 4 6.22 -25.47 5.82
CA PHE A 4 7.01 -25.96 6.94
C PHE A 4 8.47 -26.30 6.62
N GLU A 5 8.97 -25.93 5.43
CA GLU A 5 10.40 -25.99 5.11
C GLU A 5 11.19 -24.89 5.84
N LYS A 6 12.39 -25.26 6.30
CA LYS A 6 13.35 -24.32 6.86
C LYS A 6 14.08 -23.62 5.72
N VAL A 7 14.16 -22.30 5.79
CA VAL A 7 14.70 -21.45 4.72
C VAL A 7 15.66 -20.42 5.27
N LYS A 8 16.72 -20.15 4.50
CA LYS A 8 17.55 -18.96 4.64
C LYS A 8 16.95 -17.86 3.76
N CYS A 9 16.80 -16.68 4.33
CA CYS A 9 16.17 -15.52 3.70
C CYS A 9 17.21 -14.41 3.55
N LYS A 10 17.20 -13.69 2.42
CA LYS A 10 18.12 -12.57 2.13
C LYS A 10 17.51 -11.19 2.38
N GLY A 11 16.19 -11.09 2.31
CA GLY A 11 15.45 -9.86 2.54
C GLY A 11 14.00 -10.13 2.88
N PHE A 12 13.24 -9.08 3.18
CA PHE A 12 11.80 -9.17 3.40
C PHE A 12 11.11 -7.82 3.20
N TYR A 13 9.81 -7.86 2.96
CA TYR A 13 8.94 -6.69 2.95
C TYR A 13 8.36 -6.41 4.34
N LYS A 14 8.49 -5.15 4.77
CA LYS A 14 7.81 -4.63 5.97
C LYS A 14 6.79 -3.55 5.59
N PRO A 15 5.69 -3.40 6.34
CA PRO A 15 4.79 -2.26 6.17
C PRO A 15 5.57 -0.95 6.23
N PHE A 16 5.26 -0.05 5.30
CA PHE A 16 5.86 1.26 5.19
C PHE A 16 4.78 2.34 5.26
N LYS A 17 5.01 3.33 6.12
CA LYS A 17 4.17 4.53 6.20
C LYS A 17 4.87 5.60 5.37
N ASP A 18 4.51 5.68 4.09
CA ASP A 18 5.09 6.65 3.16
C ASP A 18 4.56 8.08 3.34
N GLY A 19 3.59 8.31 4.23
CA GLY A 19 3.05 9.64 4.56
C GLY A 19 2.02 10.21 3.57
N ARG A 20 1.80 9.55 2.42
CA ARG A 20 0.96 10.06 1.33
C ARG A 20 -0.53 9.73 1.47
N TRP A 21 -1.42 10.66 1.18
CA TRP A 21 -2.87 10.44 1.22
C TRP A 21 -3.61 11.47 0.35
N LEU A 22 -4.89 11.21 0.08
CA LEU A 22 -5.76 12.14 -0.63
C LEU A 22 -6.65 12.87 0.36
N TYR A 23 -6.64 14.19 0.33
CA TYR A 23 -7.66 15.01 0.95
C TYR A 23 -8.81 15.19 -0.03
N LEU A 24 -10.03 14.86 0.38
CA LEU A 24 -11.23 15.02 -0.44
C LEU A 24 -12.01 16.25 0.01
N ASP A 25 -12.03 17.31 -0.81
CA ASP A 25 -12.92 18.45 -0.60
C ASP A 25 -14.28 18.16 -1.23
N ARG A 26 -15.26 17.86 -0.38
CA ARG A 26 -16.64 17.55 -0.81
C ARG A 26 -17.42 18.77 -1.29
N LYS A 27 -16.95 20.00 -1.04
CA LYS A 27 -17.63 21.23 -1.48
C LYS A 27 -17.26 21.55 -2.92
N THR A 28 -15.97 21.46 -3.24
CA THR A 28 -15.45 21.71 -4.59
C THR A 28 -15.41 20.46 -5.44
N LEU A 29 -15.63 19.28 -4.83
CA LEU A 29 -15.50 17.97 -5.48
C LEU A 29 -14.13 17.83 -6.13
N THR A 30 -13.09 18.15 -5.36
CA THR A 30 -11.69 18.02 -5.78
C THR A 30 -10.93 17.19 -4.76
N ALA A 31 -9.90 16.50 -5.23
CA ALA A 31 -8.99 15.76 -4.37
C ALA A 31 -7.60 16.40 -4.43
N ASP A 32 -6.98 16.60 -3.27
CA ASP A 32 -5.63 17.15 -3.16
C ASP A 32 -4.67 16.05 -2.66
N ALA A 33 -3.49 15.99 -3.27
CA ALA A 33 -2.40 15.11 -2.86
C ALA A 33 -1.71 15.70 -1.62
N MET A 34 -1.62 14.92 -0.56
CA MET A 34 -1.01 15.31 0.71
C MET A 34 0.16 14.39 1.05
N ASP A 35 1.20 14.94 1.69
CA ASP A 35 2.32 14.17 2.24
C ASP A 35 2.69 14.70 3.64
N ASN A 36 2.45 13.87 4.65
CA ASN A 36 2.74 14.22 6.06
C ASN A 36 4.23 14.44 6.33
N ASN A 37 5.13 13.94 5.47
CA ASN A 37 6.55 14.16 5.66
C ASN A 37 7.00 15.57 5.22
N LEU A 38 6.13 16.31 4.52
CA LEU A 38 6.38 17.68 4.05
C LEU A 38 5.66 18.73 4.89
N ALA A 39 4.75 18.32 5.77
CA ALA A 39 4.02 19.23 6.64
C ALA A 39 4.97 19.81 7.72
N ASP A 40 4.99 21.14 7.82
CA ASP A 40 5.73 21.88 8.83
C ASP A 40 4.94 23.12 9.32
N GLY A 41 5.56 24.01 10.09
CA GLY A 41 4.87 25.20 10.62
C GLY A 41 4.37 26.19 9.55
N ASN A 42 4.83 26.08 8.30
CA ASN A 42 4.48 26.97 7.19
C ASN A 42 3.84 26.23 5.99
N ASN A 43 3.90 24.91 5.95
CA ASN A 43 3.36 24.07 4.90
C ASN A 43 2.41 23.02 5.50
N ASP A 44 1.18 22.93 5.00
CA ASP A 44 0.19 21.95 5.46
C ASP A 44 0.41 20.53 4.88
N GLY A 45 1.45 20.35 4.07
CA GLY A 45 1.80 19.08 3.43
C GLY A 45 1.11 18.87 2.08
N THR A 46 0.46 19.90 1.51
CA THR A 46 -0.09 19.83 0.14
C THR A 46 1.04 19.66 -0.88
N VAL A 47 0.98 18.59 -1.65
CA VAL A 47 1.93 18.29 -2.75
C VAL A 47 1.39 18.84 -4.06
N GLU A 48 0.13 18.56 -4.35
CA GLU A 48 -0.53 18.87 -5.62
C GLU A 48 -2.03 19.00 -5.39
N LYS A 49 -2.68 19.93 -6.08
CA LYS A 49 -4.12 20.17 -5.95
C LYS A 49 -4.87 19.59 -7.13
N ASN A 50 -6.11 19.21 -6.89
CA ASN A 50 -7.04 18.71 -7.91
C ASN A 50 -6.46 17.55 -8.74
N VAL A 51 -6.00 16.51 -8.05
CA VAL A 51 -5.50 15.27 -8.64
C VAL A 51 -6.59 14.22 -8.74
N GLU A 52 -6.51 13.36 -9.76
CA GLU A 52 -7.40 12.20 -9.88
C GLU A 52 -6.90 10.99 -9.08
N TYR A 53 -5.59 10.88 -8.91
CA TYR A 53 -4.98 9.78 -8.16
C TYR A 53 -3.60 10.15 -7.64
N ILE A 54 -3.12 9.38 -6.66
CA ILE A 54 -1.73 9.42 -6.21
C ILE A 54 -1.14 8.02 -6.12
N GLU A 55 0.17 7.91 -6.31
CA GLU A 55 0.91 6.67 -6.06
C GLU A 55 1.36 6.57 -4.60
N LYS A 56 1.07 5.42 -3.99
CA LYS A 56 1.39 5.08 -2.60
C LYS A 56 2.23 3.81 -2.51
N THR A 57 3.22 3.84 -1.63
CA THR A 57 4.06 2.69 -1.29
C THR A 57 3.64 2.13 0.07
N TYR A 58 3.16 0.88 0.09
CA TYR A 58 2.64 0.22 1.29
C TYR A 58 3.67 -0.66 2.00
N PHE A 59 4.63 -1.20 1.25
CA PHE A 59 5.67 -2.06 1.79
C PHE A 59 7.03 -1.63 1.25
N LYS A 60 8.06 -1.72 2.09
CA LYS A 60 9.44 -1.49 1.69
C LYS A 60 10.24 -2.76 1.90
N HIS A 61 11.05 -3.11 0.91
CA HIS A 61 12.00 -4.21 1.01
C HIS A 61 13.15 -3.83 1.94
N VAL A 62 13.61 -4.79 2.73
CA VAL A 62 14.71 -4.66 3.68
C VAL A 62 15.65 -5.83 3.47
N ASP A 63 16.87 -5.52 3.06
CA ASP A 63 17.96 -6.49 3.00
C ASP A 63 18.39 -6.89 4.41
N LYS A 64 18.16 -8.14 4.76
CA LYS A 64 18.56 -8.72 6.04
C LYS A 64 18.57 -10.23 5.94
N ASN A 65 19.71 -10.82 6.25
CA ASN A 65 19.84 -12.26 6.34
C ASN A 65 19.20 -12.80 7.61
N PHE A 66 18.33 -13.80 7.50
CA PHE A 66 17.79 -14.55 8.63
C PHE A 66 17.37 -15.96 8.22
N THR A 67 17.01 -16.80 9.20
CA THR A 67 16.47 -18.14 8.96
C THR A 67 15.07 -18.22 9.55
N GLY A 68 14.19 -18.96 8.91
CA GLY A 68 12.85 -19.19 9.42
C GLY A 68 12.19 -20.40 8.78
N VAL A 69 10.89 -20.54 9.02
CA VAL A 69 10.07 -21.63 8.49
C VAL A 69 8.93 -21.04 7.68
N ILE A 70 8.71 -21.56 6.47
CA ILE A 70 7.58 -21.16 5.62
C ILE A 70 6.28 -21.66 6.26
N VAL A 71 5.29 -20.78 6.43
CA VAL A 71 3.97 -21.15 6.96
C VAL A 71 2.81 -20.79 6.05
N GLY A 72 3.09 -20.15 4.91
CA GLY A 72 2.06 -19.78 3.95
C GLY A 72 2.62 -18.94 2.81
N TYR A 73 1.74 -18.60 1.87
CA TYR A 73 2.04 -17.68 0.77
C TYR A 73 0.98 -16.60 0.70
N LYS A 74 1.38 -15.39 0.32
CA LYS A 74 0.49 -14.26 0.16
C LYS A 74 1.02 -13.30 -0.89
N ASP A 75 0.13 -12.86 -1.78
CA ASP A 75 0.41 -11.74 -2.66
C ASP A 75 0.19 -10.44 -1.88
N ILE A 76 1.22 -9.60 -1.84
CA ILE A 76 1.18 -8.29 -1.17
C ILE A 76 1.28 -7.18 -2.21
N VAL A 77 0.48 -6.13 -2.04
CA VAL A 77 0.53 -4.92 -2.88
C VAL A 77 1.65 -4.03 -2.33
N ILE A 78 2.78 -3.95 -3.03
CA ILE A 78 3.94 -3.13 -2.63
C ILE A 78 3.65 -1.66 -2.93
N LYS A 79 3.17 -1.38 -4.14
CA LYS A 79 2.74 -0.06 -4.59
C LYS A 79 1.33 -0.14 -5.17
N GLY A 80 0.57 0.91 -4.96
CA GLY A 80 -0.76 1.04 -5.55
C GLY A 80 -1.15 2.49 -5.70
N TYR A 81 -2.23 2.72 -6.43
CA TYR A 81 -2.85 4.01 -6.57
C TYR A 81 -3.95 4.18 -5.53
N LEU A 82 -4.06 5.39 -5.00
CA LEU A 82 -5.28 5.87 -4.38
C LEU A 82 -5.96 6.74 -5.44
N ASP A 83 -7.09 6.28 -5.95
CA ASP A 83 -7.87 6.96 -6.98
C ASP A 83 -9.02 7.72 -6.28
N ALA A 84 -9.24 8.98 -6.64
CA ALA A 84 -10.42 9.75 -6.23
C ALA A 84 -11.55 9.42 -7.20
N ILE A 85 -12.59 8.75 -6.70
CA ILE A 85 -13.70 8.27 -7.52
C ILE A 85 -14.92 9.16 -7.30
N TYR A 86 -15.49 9.59 -8.42
CA TYR A 86 -16.78 10.26 -8.51
C TYR A 86 -17.80 9.25 -9.05
N GLU A 87 -18.86 8.99 -8.30
CA GLU A 87 -20.04 8.28 -8.80
C GLU A 87 -21.13 9.32 -9.09
N ASP A 88 -21.24 9.72 -10.37
CA ASP A 88 -22.44 10.33 -10.93
C ASP A 88 -23.37 9.16 -11.38
N GLU A 89 -24.68 9.14 -11.18
CA GLU A 89 -25.68 10.17 -11.47
C GLU A 89 -26.93 9.94 -10.61
N CYS A 90 -27.38 10.94 -9.85
CA CYS A 90 -28.77 11.00 -9.39
C CYS A 90 -29.39 12.32 -9.88
N ASP A 91 -30.22 12.25 -10.93
CA ASP A 91 -31.01 13.40 -11.38
C ASP A 91 -32.15 13.65 -10.38
N VAL A 92 -31.97 14.68 -9.56
CA VAL A 92 -32.96 15.08 -8.54
C VAL A 92 -33.99 16.08 -9.08
N GLY A 93 -34.05 16.30 -10.40
CA GLY A 93 -35.01 17.21 -11.04
C GLY A 93 -34.69 18.71 -10.86
N ILE A 94 -33.56 19.04 -10.23
CA ILE A 94 -33.02 20.40 -10.04
C ILE A 94 -31.53 20.50 -10.39
N GLY A 95 -30.92 19.42 -10.90
CA GLY A 95 -29.51 19.32 -11.26
C GLY A 95 -28.93 17.94 -10.94
N VAL A 96 -27.70 17.69 -11.39
CA VAL A 96 -26.93 16.47 -11.10
C VAL A 96 -26.14 16.70 -9.81
N ILE A 97 -26.31 15.84 -8.82
CA ILE A 97 -25.50 15.81 -7.60
C ILE A 97 -24.77 14.46 -7.61
N PRO A 98 -23.44 14.41 -7.37
CA PRO A 98 -22.72 13.15 -7.25
C PRO A 98 -23.24 12.35 -6.05
N GLU A 99 -23.53 11.08 -6.28
CA GLU A 99 -24.05 10.17 -5.24
C GLU A 99 -22.97 9.83 -4.21
N ALA A 100 -21.71 9.72 -4.66
CA ALA A 100 -20.57 9.49 -3.79
C ALA A 100 -19.26 10.12 -4.31
N PHE A 101 -18.44 10.60 -3.38
CA PHE A 101 -17.05 11.02 -3.60
C PHE A 101 -16.14 10.36 -2.56
N TYR A 102 -15.30 9.42 -3.00
CA TYR A 102 -14.50 8.56 -2.11
C TYR A 102 -13.16 8.15 -2.72
N VAL A 103 -12.29 7.58 -1.87
CA VAL A 103 -10.99 7.05 -2.30
C VAL A 103 -11.10 5.54 -2.55
N SER A 104 -10.68 5.10 -3.73
CA SER A 104 -10.50 3.68 -4.06
C SER A 104 -9.02 3.31 -4.08
N LYS A 105 -8.71 2.04 -3.79
CA LYS A 105 -7.34 1.51 -3.87
C LYS A 105 -7.21 0.57 -5.04
N ARG A 106 -6.27 0.86 -5.94
CA ARG A 106 -5.92 0.02 -7.07
C ARG A 106 -4.49 -0.49 -6.95
N ALA A 107 -4.29 -1.79 -7.14
CA ALA A 107 -2.94 -2.38 -7.10
C ALA A 107 -2.15 -1.96 -8.36
N LYS A 108 -0.90 -1.55 -8.18
CA LYS A 108 0.05 -1.28 -9.26
C LYS A 108 1.11 -2.37 -9.34
N GLU A 109 1.71 -2.68 -8.20
CA GLU A 109 2.80 -3.63 -8.09
C GLU A 109 2.49 -4.62 -6.96
N THR A 110 2.41 -5.90 -7.31
CA THR A 110 2.15 -6.99 -6.37
C THR A 110 3.30 -7.97 -6.40
N VAL A 111 3.74 -8.40 -5.22
CA VAL A 111 4.80 -9.40 -5.08
C VAL A 111 4.26 -10.59 -4.33
N LYS A 112 4.51 -11.78 -4.87
CA LYS A 112 4.22 -13.05 -4.20
C LYS A 112 5.29 -13.30 -3.14
N CYS A 113 4.86 -13.38 -1.89
CA CYS A 113 5.75 -13.62 -0.76
C CYS A 113 5.41 -14.92 -0.04
N ALA A 114 6.42 -15.58 0.49
CA ALA A 114 6.24 -16.54 1.57
C ALA A 114 6.04 -15.80 2.89
N VAL A 115 5.15 -16.32 3.72
CA VAL A 115 5.03 -15.94 5.13
C VAL A 115 6.01 -16.81 5.89
N VAL A 116 7.06 -16.19 6.45
CA VAL A 116 8.13 -16.90 7.15
C VAL A 116 8.10 -16.51 8.63
N TYR A 117 7.91 -17.50 9.51
CA TYR A 117 8.12 -17.30 10.95
C TYR A 117 9.61 -17.46 11.27
N TYR A 118 10.18 -16.44 11.91
CA TYR A 118 11.59 -16.43 12.34
C TYR A 118 11.75 -16.49 13.87
N ALA A 119 10.68 -16.22 14.61
CA ALA A 119 10.59 -16.40 16.05
C ALA A 119 9.12 -16.62 16.46
N ASN A 120 8.89 -16.90 17.75
CA ASN A 120 7.54 -17.09 18.29
C ASN A 120 6.64 -15.90 17.96
N ASN A 121 5.58 -16.13 17.19
CA ASN A 121 4.60 -15.13 16.74
C ASN A 121 5.17 -13.97 15.89
N LEU A 122 6.41 -14.07 15.40
CA LEU A 122 7.02 -13.04 14.55
C LEU A 122 7.23 -13.55 13.13
N LYS A 123 6.60 -12.85 12.17
CA LYS A 123 6.66 -13.16 10.74
C LYS A 123 7.23 -12.05 9.89
N HIS A 124 7.80 -12.45 8.76
CA HIS A 124 8.15 -11.58 7.65
C HIS A 124 7.47 -12.06 6.36
N TYR A 125 7.24 -11.12 5.45
CA TYR A 125 6.81 -11.41 4.08
C TYR A 125 8.06 -11.44 3.21
N VAL A 126 8.52 -12.62 2.82
CA VAL A 126 9.77 -12.80 2.08
C VAL A 126 9.44 -13.04 0.61
N PRO A 127 9.94 -12.23 -0.34
CA PRO A 127 9.73 -12.50 -1.75
C PRO A 127 10.40 -13.83 -2.14
N LEU A 128 9.81 -14.55 -3.10
CA LEU A 128 10.28 -15.90 -3.43
C LEU A 128 11.72 -15.95 -3.93
N GLU A 129 12.22 -14.86 -4.52
CA GLU A 129 13.60 -14.71 -4.99
C GLU A 129 14.64 -14.59 -3.86
N ASP A 130 14.21 -14.20 -2.66
CA ASP A 130 15.08 -14.05 -1.49
C ASP A 130 15.14 -15.31 -0.63
N LEU A 131 14.47 -16.38 -1.04
CA LEU A 131 14.40 -17.64 -0.30
C LEU A 131 15.39 -18.66 -0.85
N GLU A 132 16.09 -19.31 0.07
CA GLU A 132 16.96 -20.46 -0.18
C GLU A 132 16.57 -21.58 0.78
N VAL A 133 16.19 -22.74 0.25
CA VAL A 133 15.80 -23.91 1.05
C VAL A 133 17.05 -24.51 1.68
N LEU A 134 17.02 -24.68 3.00
CA LEU A 134 18.04 -25.41 3.72
C LEU A 134 17.62 -26.88 3.74
N SER A 135 18.20 -27.66 2.80
CA SER A 135 18.09 -29.12 2.76
C SER A 135 18.74 -29.78 3.97
#